data_AF-A0A7S2WHL1-F1
#
_entry.id   AF-A0A7S2WHL1-F1
#
_cell.length_a   1.000
_cell.length_b   1.000
_cell.length_c   1.000
_cell.angle_alpha   90.00
_cell.angle_beta   90.00
_cell.angle_gamma   90.00
#
_symmetry.space_group_name_H-M   'P 1'
#
loop_
_entity.id
_entity.type
_entity.pdbx_description
1 polymer ?
#
loop_
_entity_poly.entity_id
_entity_poly.type
_entity_poly.pdbx_seq_one_letter_code
_entity_poly.pdbx_strand_id
1 'polypeptide(L)'
;MAKTLFPRFFLTIFYIVALAIISCQSEQCEDGDCINPDGIRVISMEELSTKTGKDEGDVWISVLGQVFDVTSGRDFYGEGASYSIFAGRDASPCFASGTFNEEAAMADMEELKEGDMKGIDHWRKFYVDDDKYLFVGLLEGLYYQKDGQPTSKLSRIQERLSSIETKK
;
A
#
# COMPACT_ATOMS: atom_id res chain seq x y z
N MET A 1 -41.91 -15.26 56.04
CA MET A 1 -40.75 -15.84 55.33
C MET A 1 -41.04 -15.80 53.83
N ALA A 2 -40.61 -14.76 53.12
CA ALA A 2 -40.79 -14.66 51.66
C ALA A 2 -39.46 -15.04 50.99
N LYS A 3 -39.43 -16.20 50.33
CA LYS A 3 -38.29 -16.65 49.54
C LYS A 3 -38.33 -15.90 48.20
N THR A 4 -37.46 -14.90 48.03
CA THR A 4 -37.28 -14.20 46.76
C THR A 4 -36.58 -15.12 45.77
N LEU A 5 -37.37 -15.82 44.96
CA LEU A 5 -36.90 -16.60 43.82
C LEU A 5 -36.59 -15.63 42.67
N PHE A 6 -35.39 -15.06 42.65
CA PHE A 6 -34.91 -14.30 41.51
C PHE A 6 -34.76 -15.24 40.31
N PRO A 7 -35.45 -14.99 39.18
CA PRO A 7 -35.38 -15.89 38.03
C PRO A 7 -33.98 -15.84 37.43
N ARG A 8 -33.30 -17.01 37.40
CA ARG A 8 -31.99 -17.23 36.78
C ARG A 8 -31.88 -16.81 35.31
N PHE A 9 -32.99 -16.46 34.66
CA PHE A 9 -33.06 -16.03 33.26
C PHE A 9 -32.39 -14.68 32.97
N PHE A 10 -32.36 -13.74 33.93
CA PHE A 10 -31.78 -12.42 33.68
C PHE A 10 -30.24 -12.44 33.58
N LEU A 11 -29.57 -13.33 34.33
CA LEU A 11 -28.12 -13.47 34.29
C LEU A 11 -27.63 -14.15 33.01
N THR A 12 -28.36 -15.12 32.46
CA THR A 12 -28.02 -15.75 31.17
C THR A 12 -28.22 -14.80 30.00
N ILE A 13 -29.27 -13.98 30.01
CA ILE A 13 -29.48 -12.97 28.95
C ILE A 13 -28.35 -11.92 28.99
N PHE A 14 -27.98 -11.43 30.18
CA PHE A 14 -26.84 -10.51 30.30
C PHE A 14 -25.51 -11.13 29.87
N TYR A 15 -25.27 -12.41 30.19
CA TYR A 15 -24.04 -13.11 29.79
C TYR A 15 -23.98 -13.39 28.28
N ILE A 16 -25.11 -13.70 27.64
CA ILE A 16 -25.20 -13.88 26.19
C ILE A 16 -25.07 -12.54 25.46
N VAL A 17 -25.66 -11.46 25.98
CA VAL A 17 -25.48 -10.10 25.43
C VAL A 17 -24.03 -9.65 25.60
N ALA A 18 -23.40 -9.89 26.75
CA ALA A 18 -21.98 -9.59 26.96
C ALA A 18 -21.06 -10.43 26.05
N LEU A 19 -21.34 -11.72 25.84
CA LEU A 19 -20.59 -12.56 24.89
C LEU A 19 -20.80 -12.17 23.43
N ALA A 20 -22.00 -11.73 23.05
CA ALA A 20 -22.27 -11.21 21.70
C ALA A 20 -21.53 -9.88 21.45
N ILE A 21 -21.41 -9.02 22.48
CA ILE A 21 -20.59 -7.80 22.41
C ILE A 21 -19.09 -8.14 22.29
N ILE A 22 -18.61 -9.17 22.99
CA ILE A 22 -17.20 -9.60 22.91
C ILE A 22 -16.85 -10.23 21.55
N SER A 23 -17.80 -10.88 20.87
CA SER A 23 -17.59 -11.45 19.52
C SER A 23 -17.70 -10.42 18.39
N CYS A 24 -18.13 -9.19 18.67
CA CYS A 24 -18.35 -8.12 17.70
C CYS A 24 -17.15 -7.17 17.65
N GLN A 25 -15.93 -7.73 17.62
CA GLN A 25 -14.70 -6.98 17.32
C GLN A 25 -14.09 -7.52 16.03
N SER A 26 -14.80 -7.35 14.92
CA SER A 26 -14.19 -7.26 13.59
C SER A 26 -15.20 -6.74 12.55
N GLU A 27 -15.81 -5.61 12.84
CA GLU A 27 -16.36 -4.72 11.81
C GLU A 27 -15.76 -3.37 12.18
N GLN A 28 -14.94 -2.74 11.34
CA GLN A 28 -15.45 -1.96 10.23
C GLN A 28 -14.34 -1.74 9.17
N CYS A 29 -14.54 -2.23 7.95
CA CYS A 29 -14.09 -1.49 6.78
C CYS A 29 -15.33 -0.72 6.30
N GLU A 30 -15.62 0.44 6.92
CA GLU A 30 -16.56 1.38 6.29
C GLU A 30 -15.89 1.93 5.03
N ASP A 31 -16.68 2.18 3.98
CA ASP A 31 -16.26 2.59 2.63
C ASP A 31 -15.56 3.97 2.58
N GLY A 32 -14.42 4.10 3.26
CA GLY A 32 -13.58 5.28 3.28
C GLY A 32 -12.21 4.91 3.83
N ASP A 33 -11.21 4.97 2.96
CA ASP A 33 -9.77 4.82 3.21
C ASP A 33 -9.37 3.86 4.34
N CYS A 34 -8.84 2.69 3.99
CA CYS A 34 -8.17 1.83 4.96
C CYS A 34 -6.95 2.58 5.52
N ILE A 35 -7.06 3.11 6.75
CA ILE A 35 -5.94 3.76 7.44
C ILE A 35 -5.24 2.70 8.28
N ASN A 36 -3.92 2.60 8.16
CA ASN A 36 -3.10 1.71 8.97
C ASN A 36 -2.99 2.24 10.42
N PRO A 37 -2.45 1.45 11.38
CA PRO A 37 -2.29 1.90 12.77
C PRO A 37 -1.46 3.19 12.96
N ASP A 38 -0.61 3.53 11.99
CA ASP A 38 0.25 4.72 12.00
C ASP A 38 -0.41 5.97 11.40
N GLY A 39 -1.69 5.88 11.00
CA GLY A 39 -2.40 6.99 10.35
C GLY A 39 -2.11 7.14 8.86
N ILE A 40 -1.46 6.15 8.23
CA ILE A 40 -1.12 6.14 6.81
C ILE A 40 -2.25 5.47 6.02
N ARG A 41 -2.67 6.12 4.93
CA ARG A 41 -3.66 5.61 3.98
C ARG A 41 -3.13 4.37 3.25
N VAL A 42 -3.93 3.33 3.17
CA VAL A 42 -3.71 2.14 2.35
C VAL A 42 -4.56 2.28 1.09
N ILE A 43 -3.97 1.99 -0.06
CA ILE A 43 -4.51 2.21 -1.39
C ILE A 43 -4.74 0.85 -2.03
N SER A 44 -5.92 0.63 -2.59
CA SER A 44 -6.19 -0.60 -3.35
C SER A 44 -5.58 -0.50 -4.76
N MET A 45 -5.27 -1.65 -5.36
CA MET A 45 -4.84 -1.68 -6.76
C MET A 45 -5.90 -1.12 -7.71
N GLU A 46 -7.18 -1.33 -7.39
CA GLU A 46 -8.31 -0.80 -8.15
C GLU A 46 -8.30 0.72 -8.15
N GLU A 47 -8.12 1.34 -6.97
CA GLU A 47 -8.03 2.79 -6.86
C GLU A 47 -6.83 3.34 -7.62
N LEU A 48 -5.64 2.78 -7.40
CA LEU A 48 -4.42 3.19 -8.10
C LEU A 48 -4.60 3.15 -9.62
N SER A 49 -5.24 2.09 -10.14
CA SER A 49 -5.45 1.90 -11.58
C SER A 49 -6.34 2.95 -12.24
N THR A 50 -7.10 3.72 -11.44
CA THR A 50 -7.91 4.83 -11.95
C THR A 50 -7.09 6.11 -12.15
N LYS A 51 -5.96 6.24 -11.45
CA LYS A 51 -5.14 7.45 -11.39
C LYS A 51 -4.08 7.49 -12.48
N THR A 52 -4.56 7.46 -13.72
CA THR A 52 -3.74 7.35 -14.94
C THR A 52 -3.41 8.68 -15.60
N GLY A 53 -3.97 9.80 -15.11
CA GLY A 53 -3.83 11.10 -15.76
C GLY A 53 -4.80 11.39 -16.90
N LYS A 54 -5.69 10.45 -17.26
CA LYS A 54 -6.70 10.65 -18.30
C LYS A 54 -7.69 11.74 -17.90
N ASP A 55 -8.19 12.47 -18.90
CA ASP A 55 -9.18 13.55 -18.73
C ASP A 55 -8.77 14.60 -17.69
N GLU A 56 -7.48 14.98 -17.66
CA GLU A 56 -6.89 15.89 -16.67
C GLU A 56 -6.97 15.39 -15.21
N GLY A 57 -7.26 14.11 -15.00
CA GLY A 57 -7.28 13.48 -13.68
C GLY A 57 -5.88 13.33 -13.06
N ASP A 58 -5.83 12.89 -11.80
CA ASP A 58 -4.56 12.71 -11.09
C ASP A 58 -3.73 11.58 -11.71
N VAL A 59 -2.41 11.71 -11.59
CA VAL A 59 -1.43 10.70 -12.02
C VAL A 59 -0.73 10.16 -10.79
N TRP A 60 -0.98 8.90 -10.43
CA TRP A 60 -0.29 8.26 -9.31
C TRP A 60 0.60 7.13 -9.81
N ILE A 61 1.69 6.88 -9.09
CA ILE A 61 2.59 5.75 -9.32
C ILE A 61 2.92 5.08 -8.00
N SER A 62 3.21 3.78 -8.02
CA SER A 62 3.76 3.07 -6.87
C SER A 62 5.23 2.72 -7.06
N VAL A 63 6.03 2.88 -6.01
CA VAL A 63 7.42 2.40 -5.93
C VAL A 63 7.64 1.67 -4.62
N LEU A 64 7.93 0.38 -4.68
CA LEU A 64 7.95 -0.57 -3.56
C LEU A 64 6.70 -0.48 -2.67
N GLY A 65 5.55 -0.27 -3.30
CA GLY A 65 4.26 -0.11 -2.63
C GLY A 65 4.05 1.25 -1.96
N GLN A 66 4.98 2.19 -2.04
CA GLN A 66 4.71 3.59 -1.66
C GLN A 66 4.07 4.31 -2.85
N VAL A 67 2.90 4.89 -2.65
CA VAL A 67 2.14 5.59 -3.69
C VAL A 67 2.45 7.08 -3.64
N PHE A 68 2.78 7.65 -4.81
CA PHE A 68 3.09 9.06 -4.98
C PHE A 68 2.17 9.69 -6.00
N ASP A 69 1.69 10.89 -5.70
CA ASP A 69 1.02 11.76 -6.64
C ASP A 69 2.08 12.51 -7.46
N VAL A 70 2.12 12.19 -8.76
CA VAL A 70 3.02 12.77 -9.74
C VAL A 70 2.29 13.67 -10.74
N THR A 71 1.09 14.15 -10.39
CA THR A 71 0.26 15.02 -11.24
C THR A 71 0.98 16.33 -11.60
N SER A 72 1.78 16.88 -10.69
CA SER A 72 2.66 18.04 -10.96
C SER A 72 3.71 17.76 -12.05
N GLY A 73 3.97 16.49 -12.36
CA GLY A 73 4.83 16.01 -13.44
C GLY A 73 4.09 15.53 -14.68
N ARG A 74 2.85 15.99 -14.93
CA ARG A 74 2.02 15.54 -16.08
C ARG A 74 2.74 15.56 -17.43
N ASP A 75 3.67 16.48 -17.68
CA ASP A 75 4.47 16.51 -18.92
C ASP A 75 5.30 15.23 -19.14
N PHE A 76 5.59 14.48 -18.07
CA PHE A 76 6.36 13.25 -18.08
C PHE A 76 5.50 12.00 -17.90
N TYR A 77 4.46 12.05 -17.06
CA TYR A 77 3.66 10.88 -16.66
C TYR A 77 2.23 10.89 -17.22
N GLY A 78 1.78 12.01 -17.77
CA GLY A 78 0.45 12.14 -18.36
C GLY A 78 0.27 11.29 -19.62
N GLU A 79 -0.96 11.23 -20.11
CA GLU A 79 -1.29 10.43 -21.30
C GLU A 79 -0.42 10.83 -22.50
N GLY A 80 0.26 9.85 -23.11
CA GLY A 80 1.15 10.05 -24.26
C GLY A 80 2.56 10.58 -23.92
N ALA A 81 2.85 10.87 -22.65
CA ALA A 81 4.19 11.27 -22.21
C ALA A 81 5.16 10.09 -22.09
N SER A 82 6.46 10.37 -21.98
CA SER A 82 7.52 9.34 -22.02
C SER A 82 7.45 8.32 -20.89
N TYR A 83 6.87 8.67 -19.74
CA TYR A 83 6.71 7.80 -18.57
C TYR A 83 5.24 7.49 -18.25
N SER A 84 4.34 7.66 -19.23
CA SER A 84 2.91 7.36 -19.06
C SER A 84 2.63 5.90 -18.69
N ILE A 85 3.58 5.00 -18.97
CA ILE A 85 3.48 3.58 -18.65
C ILE A 85 3.45 3.28 -17.14
N PHE A 86 3.95 4.22 -16.31
CA PHE A 86 3.93 4.08 -14.86
C PHE A 86 2.59 4.50 -14.25
N ALA A 87 1.81 5.31 -14.98
CA ALA A 87 0.59 5.92 -14.48
C ALA A 87 -0.43 4.85 -14.06
N GLY A 88 -0.89 4.94 -12.80
CA GLY A 88 -1.85 4.02 -12.19
C GLY A 88 -1.32 2.60 -11.97
N ARG A 89 -0.01 2.42 -11.83
CA ARG A 89 0.63 1.11 -11.68
C ARG A 89 1.77 1.09 -10.68
N ASP A 90 2.20 -0.11 -10.30
CA ASP A 90 3.47 -0.31 -9.62
C ASP A 90 4.63 -0.24 -10.63
N ALA A 91 5.42 0.82 -10.54
CA ALA A 91 6.57 1.07 -11.41
C ALA A 91 7.85 0.35 -10.94
N SER A 92 7.79 -0.34 -9.79
CA SER A 92 8.92 -1.09 -9.23
C SER A 92 9.59 -2.04 -10.22
N PRO A 93 8.89 -2.85 -11.03
CA PRO A 93 9.51 -3.75 -12.01
C PRO A 93 10.31 -3.02 -13.11
N CYS A 94 9.82 -1.87 -13.55
CA CYS A 94 10.50 -1.03 -14.52
C CYS A 94 11.77 -0.40 -13.94
N PHE A 95 11.72 0.09 -12.69
CA PHE A 95 12.89 0.63 -12.01
C PHE A 95 13.91 -0.44 -11.64
N ALA A 96 13.46 -1.66 -11.35
CA ALA A 96 14.29 -2.83 -11.11
C ALA A 96 15.13 -3.17 -12.34
N SER A 97 14.47 -3.29 -13.49
CA SER A 97 15.08 -3.72 -14.74
C SER A 97 15.80 -2.60 -15.50
N GLY A 98 15.51 -1.34 -15.19
CA GLY A 98 15.93 -0.17 -15.98
C GLY A 98 15.29 -0.12 -17.37
N THR A 99 14.20 -0.88 -17.59
CA THR A 99 13.51 -0.99 -18.87
C THR A 99 12.08 -0.50 -18.73
N PHE A 100 11.67 0.43 -19.59
CA PHE A 100 10.39 1.14 -19.50
C PHE A 100 9.46 0.74 -20.65
N ASN A 101 8.99 -0.51 -20.62
CA ASN A 101 8.04 -1.07 -21.59
C ASN A 101 6.99 -1.95 -20.90
N GLU A 102 5.95 -2.36 -21.62
CA GLU A 102 4.80 -3.09 -21.04
C GLU A 102 5.21 -4.46 -20.46
N GLU A 103 6.15 -5.13 -21.12
CA GLU A 103 6.68 -6.41 -20.64
C GLU A 103 7.37 -6.25 -19.28
N ALA A 104 8.22 -5.24 -19.13
CA ALA A 104 8.88 -4.94 -17.88
C ALA A 104 7.87 -4.50 -16.80
N ALA A 105 6.86 -3.70 -17.16
CA ALA A 105 5.84 -3.23 -16.21
C ALA A 105 4.96 -4.37 -15.65
N MET A 106 4.81 -5.46 -16.40
CA MET A 106 4.08 -6.66 -15.98
C MET A 106 4.97 -7.74 -15.37
N ALA A 107 6.28 -7.50 -15.27
CA ALA A 107 7.21 -8.49 -14.76
C ALA A 107 6.96 -8.76 -13.27
N ASP A 108 6.99 -10.04 -12.91
CA ASP A 108 6.87 -10.44 -11.51
C ASP A 108 8.14 -10.09 -10.73
N MET A 109 7.95 -9.70 -9.48
CA MET A 109 8.98 -9.17 -8.59
C MET A 109 9.42 -10.22 -7.56
N GLU A 110 9.36 -11.51 -7.86
CA GLU A 110 9.66 -12.58 -6.88
C GLU A 110 11.11 -12.54 -6.39
N GLU A 111 12.08 -12.27 -7.29
CA GLU A 111 13.50 -12.23 -6.95
C GLU A 111 14.23 -11.05 -7.59
N LEU A 112 14.44 -9.98 -6.81
CA LEU A 112 15.27 -8.84 -7.21
C LEU A 112 16.75 -9.16 -7.10
N LYS A 113 17.58 -8.85 -8.11
CA LYS A 113 19.05 -8.93 -8.01
C LYS A 113 19.60 -7.71 -7.26
N GLU A 114 20.87 -7.76 -6.86
CA GLU A 114 21.49 -6.64 -6.13
C GLU A 114 21.53 -5.32 -6.92
N GLY A 115 21.76 -5.39 -8.24
CA GLY A 115 21.72 -4.21 -9.12
C GLY A 115 20.34 -3.58 -9.13
N ASP A 116 19.31 -4.41 -9.30
CA ASP A 116 17.91 -4.02 -9.34
C ASP A 116 17.49 -3.32 -8.03
N MET A 117 17.92 -3.85 -6.89
CA MET A 117 17.62 -3.27 -5.58
C MET A 117 18.18 -1.85 -5.42
N LYS A 118 19.42 -1.60 -5.86
CA LYS A 118 20.00 -0.24 -5.81
C LYS A 118 19.23 0.74 -6.69
N GLY A 119 18.82 0.30 -7.89
CA GLY A 119 18.05 1.11 -8.82
C GLY A 119 16.71 1.52 -8.23
N ILE A 120 15.95 0.56 -7.71
CA ILE A 120 14.64 0.84 -7.13
C ILE A 120 14.76 1.72 -5.88
N ASP A 121 15.71 1.45 -4.98
CA ASP A 121 15.88 2.26 -3.78
C ASP A 121 16.29 3.70 -4.10
N HIS A 122 17.12 3.91 -5.13
CA HIS A 122 17.43 5.24 -5.63
C HIS A 122 16.17 5.98 -6.10
N TRP A 123 15.34 5.35 -6.93
CA TRP A 123 14.09 5.96 -7.41
C TRP A 123 13.07 6.18 -6.30
N ARG A 124 12.95 5.25 -5.36
CA ARG A 124 12.09 5.42 -4.17
C ARG A 124 12.53 6.63 -3.36
N LYS A 125 13.83 6.78 -3.07
CA LYS A 125 14.37 7.95 -2.37
C LYS A 125 14.11 9.24 -3.14
N PHE A 126 14.28 9.22 -4.46
CA PHE A 126 13.95 10.38 -5.31
C PHE A 126 12.51 10.85 -5.10
N TYR A 127 11.50 9.97 -5.16
CA TYR A 127 10.10 10.38 -4.94
C TYR A 127 9.78 10.78 -3.50
N VAL A 128 10.52 10.25 -2.51
CA VAL A 128 10.37 10.63 -1.10
C VAL A 128 10.99 12.00 -0.81
N ASP A 129 12.13 12.30 -1.44
CA ASP A 129 12.93 13.50 -1.15
C ASP A 129 12.57 14.70 -2.06
N ASP A 130 11.87 14.46 -3.18
CA ASP A 130 11.46 15.52 -4.10
C ASP A 130 10.16 16.19 -3.64
N ASP A 131 10.26 17.46 -3.22
CA ASP A 131 9.13 18.29 -2.76
C ASP A 131 8.01 18.46 -3.81
N LYS A 132 8.26 18.13 -5.08
CA LYS A 132 7.28 18.20 -6.16
C LYS A 132 6.22 17.10 -6.07
N TYR A 133 6.55 15.95 -5.51
CA TYR A 133 5.70 14.76 -5.51
C TYR A 133 5.17 14.49 -4.10
N LEU A 134 3.88 14.18 -4.02
CA LEU A 134 3.21 14.03 -2.73
C LEU A 134 3.07 12.55 -2.40
N PHE A 135 3.49 12.15 -1.19
CA PHE A 135 3.19 10.82 -0.70
C PHE A 135 1.69 10.68 -0.39
N VAL A 136 1.04 9.71 -1.02
CA VAL A 136 -0.41 9.47 -0.91
C VAL A 136 -0.72 8.36 0.10
N GLY A 137 0.07 7.28 0.11
CA GLY A 137 -0.21 6.12 0.93
C GLY A 137 0.57 4.86 0.55
N LEU A 138 0.11 3.72 1.05
CA LEU A 138 0.71 2.39 0.87
C LEU A 138 -0.19 1.51 -0.01
N LEU A 139 0.33 0.98 -1.10
CA LEU A 139 -0.39 0.06 -1.98
C LEU A 139 -0.55 -1.31 -1.32
N GLU A 140 -1.79 -1.72 -1.12
CA GLU A 140 -2.16 -3.07 -0.70
C GLU A 140 -1.72 -4.09 -1.78
N GLY A 141 -1.05 -5.16 -1.34
CA GLY A 141 -0.67 -6.28 -2.21
C GLY A 141 0.73 -6.82 -1.89
N LEU A 142 1.66 -6.63 -2.83
CA LEU A 142 2.98 -7.29 -2.80
C LEU A 142 3.85 -6.85 -1.61
N TYR A 143 3.81 -5.57 -1.25
CA TYR A 143 4.72 -4.98 -0.27
C TYR A 143 4.04 -4.66 1.06
N TYR A 144 2.76 -4.31 1.03
CA TYR A 144 1.97 -3.98 2.21
C TYR A 144 0.69 -4.80 2.25
N GLN A 145 0.30 -5.20 3.45
CA GLN A 145 -0.97 -5.87 3.73
C GLN A 145 -2.11 -4.83 3.80
N LYS A 146 -3.35 -5.31 3.91
CA LYS A 146 -4.54 -4.46 4.03
C LYS A 146 -4.53 -3.56 5.26
N ASP A 147 -3.84 -3.98 6.32
CA ASP A 147 -3.63 -3.22 7.56
C ASP A 147 -2.40 -2.29 7.48
N GLY A 148 -1.78 -2.16 6.30
CA GLY A 148 -0.59 -1.36 6.05
C GLY A 148 0.70 -1.94 6.62
N GLN A 149 0.69 -3.14 7.20
CA GLN A 149 1.90 -3.78 7.69
C GLN A 149 2.77 -4.31 6.53
N PRO A 150 4.11 -4.23 6.63
CA PRO A 150 4.99 -4.74 5.59
C PRO A 150 4.83 -6.26 5.45
N THR A 151 4.88 -6.74 4.20
CA THR A 151 4.92 -8.18 3.92
C THR A 151 6.32 -8.75 4.19
N SER A 152 6.44 -10.08 4.30
CA SER A 152 7.74 -10.76 4.38
C SER A 152 8.64 -10.44 3.19
N LYS A 153 8.05 -10.19 2.02
CA LYS A 153 8.74 -9.79 0.79
C LYS A 153 9.38 -8.41 0.95
N LEU A 154 8.63 -7.40 1.42
CA LEU A 154 9.18 -6.07 1.66
C LEU A 154 10.28 -6.09 2.73
N SER A 155 10.08 -6.81 3.84
CA SER A 155 11.09 -6.95 4.89
C SER A 155 12.40 -7.56 4.36
N ARG A 156 12.31 -8.60 3.51
CA ARG A 156 13.48 -9.21 2.86
C ARG A 156 14.19 -8.24 1.91
N ILE A 157 13.45 -7.41 1.18
CA ILE A 157 14.04 -6.39 0.31
C ILE A 157 14.77 -5.34 1.15
N GLN A 158 14.17 -4.85 2.23
CA GLN A 158 14.76 -3.84 3.12
C GLN A 158 16.03 -4.36 3.81
N GLU A 159 16.05 -5.61 4.27
CA GLU A 159 17.25 -6.23 4.85
C GLU A 159 18.40 -6.32 3.83
N ARG A 160 18.08 -6.66 2.58
CA ARG A 160 19.08 -6.72 1.52
C ARG A 160 19.59 -5.34 1.13
N LEU A 161 18.72 -4.32 1.12
CA LEU A 161 19.10 -2.93 0.88
C LEU A 161 20.05 -2.41 1.97
N SER A 162 19.75 -2.62 3.25
CA SER A 162 20.62 -2.20 4.35
C SER A 162 21.98 -2.91 4.32
N SER A 163 21.99 -4.19 3.93
CA SER A 163 23.22 -4.96 3.71
C SER A 163 24.06 -4.46 2.54
N ILE A 164 23.44 -3.83 1.53
CA ILE A 164 24.14 -3.23 0.39
C ILE A 164 24.74 -1.87 0.76
N GLU A 165 24.00 -1.05 1.50
CA GLU A 165 24.46 0.27 1.93
C GLU A 165 25.68 0.18 2.85
N THR A 166 25.72 -0.80 3.75
CA THR A 166 26.83 -1.01 4.69
C THR A 166 28.12 -1.53 4.06
N LYS A 167 28.05 -2.09 2.84
CA LYS A 167 29.23 -2.58 2.09
C LYS A 167 29.92 -1.46 1.29
N LYS A 168 29.36 -0.26 1.26
CA LYS A 168 29.86 0.89 0.49
C LYS A 168 30.81 1.73 1.35
#